data_AF-A0A8T7EXL3-F1
#
_entry.id   AF-A0A8T7EXL3-F1
#
_cell.length_a   1.000
_cell.length_b   1.000
_cell.length_c   1.000
_cell.angle_alpha   90.00
_cell.angle_beta   90.00
_cell.angle_gamma   90.00
#
_symmetry.space_group_name_H-M   'P 1'
#
loop_
_entity.id
_entity.type
_entity.pdbx_description
1 polymer ?
#
loop_
_entity_poly.entity_id
_entity_poly.type
_entity_poly.pdbx_seq_one_letter_code
_entity_poly.pdbx_strand_id
1 'polypeptide(L)' 'MDLEDRKGNVHDGIHAASAGGLWQAVVFGFLGLKLTDSGPQIHPALPSHWRRVAVTVRWRGRPIRLEAHASAAESARVQP' A
#
# COMPACT_ATOMS: atom_id res chain seq x y z
N MET A 1 2.07 -2.26 16.23
CA MET A 1 1.53 -3.37 17.04
C MET A 1 2.71 -4.05 17.69
N ASP A 2 3.50 -4.78 16.90
CA ASP A 2 4.66 -5.56 17.40
C ASP A 2 5.86 -4.71 17.79
N LEU A 3 6.22 -3.69 17.00
CA LEU A 3 7.39 -2.82 17.27
C LEU A 3 7.31 -2.08 18.62
N GLU A 4 6.10 -1.84 19.12
CA GLU A 4 5.85 -1.16 20.39
C GLU A 4 5.23 -2.10 21.43
N ASP A 5 5.22 -3.42 21.15
CA ASP A 5 4.58 -4.46 21.95
C ASP A 5 3.19 -4.06 22.51
N ARG A 6 2.34 -3.46 21.67
CA ARG A 6 1.07 -2.87 22.12
C ARG A 6 0.08 -3.89 22.71
N LYS A 7 0.32 -5.18 22.50
CA LYS A 7 -0.48 -6.27 23.06
C LYS A 7 0.25 -7.04 24.18
N GLY A 8 1.52 -6.74 24.46
CA GLY A 8 2.30 -7.36 25.54
C GLY A 8 2.72 -8.81 25.27
N ASN A 9 2.60 -9.28 24.03
CA ASN A 9 2.72 -10.68 23.67
C ASN A 9 3.54 -10.89 22.39
N VAL A 10 4.35 -9.92 21.96
CA VAL A 10 5.23 -10.09 20.78
C VAL A 10 6.25 -11.23 20.96
N HIS A 11 6.57 -11.59 22.21
CA HIS A 11 7.43 -12.73 22.53
C HIS A 11 6.82 -14.08 22.12
N ASP A 12 5.49 -14.18 22.01
CA ASP A 12 4.78 -15.35 21.50
C ASP A 12 4.84 -15.45 19.96
N GLY A 13 5.33 -14.40 19.31
CA GLY A 13 5.49 -14.30 17.86
C GLY A 13 4.96 -12.99 17.27
N ILE A 14 5.28 -12.76 16.00
CA ILE A 14 4.76 -11.60 15.27
C ILE A 14 3.28 -11.78 14.95
N HIS A 15 2.54 -10.67 14.92
CA HIS A 15 1.14 -10.69 14.51
C HIS A 15 1.06 -10.61 12.98
N ALA A 16 1.30 -11.74 12.31
CA ALA A 16 1.34 -11.84 10.85
C ALA A 16 0.08 -11.28 10.16
N ALA A 17 -1.10 -11.53 10.74
CA ALA A 17 -2.35 -10.96 10.24
C ALA A 17 -2.38 -9.42 10.31
N SER A 18 -1.83 -8.83 11.37
CA SER A 18 -1.70 -7.37 11.49
C SER A 18 -0.71 -6.80 10.48
N ALA A 19 0.41 -7.48 10.23
CA ALA A 19 1.36 -7.09 9.20
C ALA A 19 0.73 -7.12 7.79
N GLY A 20 -0.02 -8.18 7.47
CA GLY A 20 -0.78 -8.27 6.23
C GLY A 20 -1.86 -7.19 6.10
N GLY A 21 -2.56 -6.90 7.20
CA GLY A 21 -3.54 -5.81 7.26
C GLY A 21 -2.93 -4.43 7.02
N LEU A 22 -1.73 -4.16 7.56
CA LEU A 22 -1.01 -2.92 7.30
C LEU A 22 -0.66 -2.76 5.81
N TRP A 23 -0.17 -3.83 5.16
CA TRP A 23 0.10 -3.81 3.72
C TRP A 23 -1.17 -3.52 2.91
N GLN A 24 -2.28 -4.18 3.24
CA GLN A 24 -3.57 -3.95 2.57
C GLN A 24 -4.08 -2.52 2.76
N ALA A 25 -3.95 -1.96 3.97
CA ALA A 25 -4.35 -0.58 4.26
C ALA A 25 -3.54 0.42 3.42
N VAL A 26 -2.25 0.19 3.20
CA VAL A 26 -1.42 1.03 2.32
C VAL A 26 -1.82 0.87 0.85
N VAL A 27 -1.94 -0.36 0.36
CA VAL A 27 -2.12 -0.64 -1.08
C VAL A 27 -3.56 -0.39 -1.54
N PHE A 28 -4.55 -0.93 -0.84
CA PHE A 28 -5.97 -0.81 -1.21
C PHE A 28 -6.65 0.39 -0.56
N GLY A 29 -6.15 0.87 0.57
CA GLY A 29 -6.64 2.07 1.25
C GLY A 29 -5.99 3.34 0.68
N PHE A 30 -4.80 3.68 1.17
CA PHE A 30 -4.16 4.97 0.88
C PHE A 30 -3.73 5.14 -0.57
N LEU A 31 -3.18 4.10 -1.20
CA LEU A 31 -2.85 4.14 -2.62
C LEU A 31 -4.10 3.94 -3.50
N GLY A 32 -5.18 3.41 -2.93
CA GLY A 32 -6.46 3.24 -3.62
C GLY A 32 -6.40 2.30 -4.81
N LEU A 33 -5.58 1.24 -4.75
CA LEU A 33 -5.49 0.25 -5.82
C LEU A 33 -6.85 -0.42 -6.05
N LYS A 34 -7.35 -0.36 -7.28
CA LYS A 34 -8.51 -1.09 -7.78
C LYS A 34 -8.10 -1.92 -8.97
N LEU A 35 -8.57 -3.16 -9.01
CA LEU A 35 -8.41 -4.06 -10.15
C LEU A 35 -9.70 -3.97 -10.97
N THR A 36 -9.65 -3.34 -12.13
CA THR A 36 -10.79 -3.16 -13.02
C THR A 36 -10.62 -4.01 -14.28
N ASP A 37 -11.66 -4.05 -15.13
CA ASP A 37 -11.60 -4.73 -16.42
C ASP A 37 -10.53 -4.15 -17.36
N SER A 38 -10.23 -2.85 -17.24
CA SER A 38 -9.16 -2.18 -17.99
C SER A 38 -7.78 -2.33 -17.34
N GLY A 39 -7.70 -2.92 -16.15
CA GLY A 39 -6.47 -3.24 -15.43
C GLY A 39 -6.33 -2.55 -14.07
N PRO A 40 -5.14 -2.61 -13.47
CA PRO A 40 -4.84 -1.97 -12.20
C PRO A 40 -4.90 -0.45 -12.32
N GLN A 41 -5.68 0.20 -11.46
CA GLN A 41 -5.81 1.65 -11.34
C GLN A 41 -5.58 2.07 -9.89
N ILE A 42 -4.96 3.23 -9.66
CA ILE A 42 -4.74 3.77 -8.30
C ILE A 42 -5.45 5.11 -8.16
N HIS A 43 -6.09 5.33 -7.02
CA HIS A 43 -6.78 6.56 -6.64
C HIS A 43 -6.24 7.03 -5.28
N PRO A 44 -5.05 7.67 -5.26
CA PRO A 44 -4.34 7.90 -4.01
C PRO A 44 -5.05 8.92 -3.12
N ALA A 45 -5.24 8.57 -1.85
CA ALA A 45 -5.69 9.46 -0.79
C ALA A 45 -4.63 9.47 0.31
N LEU A 46 -3.47 10.07 0.01
CA LEU A 46 -2.32 10.05 0.91
C LEU A 46 -2.53 11.03 2.09
N PRO A 47 -2.18 10.63 3.32
CA PRO A 47 -2.09 11.56 4.45
C PRO A 47 -1.17 12.74 4.11
N SER A 48 -1.52 13.94 4.60
CA SER A 48 -0.81 15.19 4.28
C SER A 48 0.69 15.19 4.61
N HIS A 49 1.12 14.37 5.56
CA HIS A 49 2.52 14.25 5.98
C HIS A 49 3.31 13.21 5.15
N TRP A 50 2.65 12.44 4.27
CA TRP A 50 3.33 11.50 3.38
C TRP A 50 3.77 12.23 2.11
N ARG A 51 5.02 12.00 1.69
CA ARG A 51 5.54 12.60 0.44
C ARG A 51 5.27 11.73 -0.77
N ARG A 52 5.42 10.41 -0.61
CA ARG A 52 5.33 9.43 -1.68
C ARG A 52 5.02 8.04 -1.14
N VAL A 53 4.24 7.27 -1.89
CA VAL A 53 4.11 5.82 -1.75
C VAL A 53 4.52 5.19 -3.07
N ALA A 54 5.40 4.19 -3.02
CA ALA A 54 5.76 3.40 -4.19
C ALA A 54 5.83 1.92 -3.79
N VAL A 55 5.13 1.07 -4.53
CA VAL A 55 5.08 -0.38 -4.29
C VAL A 55 5.15 -1.11 -5.63
N THR A 56 5.68 -2.34 -5.61
CA THR A 56 5.60 -3.26 -6.75
C THR A 56 4.68 -4.40 -6.37
N VAL A 57 3.69 -4.67 -7.22
CA VAL A 57 2.77 -5.81 -7.06
C VAL A 57 2.87 -6.71 -8.28
N ARG A 58 2.45 -7.98 -8.16
CA ARG A 58 2.37 -8.89 -9.30
C ARG A 58 0.93 -8.93 -9.80
N TRP A 59 0.71 -8.50 -11.04
CA TRP A 59 -0.57 -8.60 -11.74
C TRP A 59 -0.42 -9.53 -12.93
N ARG A 60 -1.24 -10.60 -12.99
CA ARG A 60 -1.19 -11.62 -14.05
C ARG A 60 0.24 -12.12 -14.32
N GLY A 61 0.98 -12.40 -13.25
CA GLY A 61 2.36 -12.90 -13.28
C GLY A 61 3.43 -11.84 -13.54
N ARG A 62 3.07 -10.64 -13.99
CA ARG A 62 4.00 -9.55 -14.31
C ARG A 62 4.14 -8.58 -13.13
N PRO A 63 5.36 -8.10 -12.81
CA PRO A 63 5.51 -7.01 -11.87
C PRO A 63 4.89 -5.73 -12.47
N ILE A 64 4.24 -4.93 -11.63
CA ILE A 64 3.84 -3.57 -11.96
C ILE A 64 4.24 -2.68 -10.80
N ARG A 65 4.80 -1.51 -11.11
CA ARG A 65 5.13 -0.48 -10.13
C ARG A 65 3.98 0.52 -10.04
N LEU A 66 3.48 0.71 -8.83
CA LEU A 66 2.45 1.68 -8.47
C LEU A 66 3.09 2.80 -7.66
N GLU A 67 2.82 4.04 -8.01
CA GLU A 67 3.43 5.20 -7.36
C GLU A 67 2.50 6.41 -7.29
N ALA A 68 2.54 7.12 -6.16
CA ALA A 68 1.82 8.36 -5.90
C ALA A 68 2.63 9.32 -5.03
N HIS A 69 2.43 10.64 -5.21
CA HIS A 69 3.06 11.73 -4.45
C HIS A 69 2.01 12.69 -3.86
N ALA A 70 2.33 13.45 -2.81
CA ALA A 70 1.43 14.45 -2.22
C ALA A 70 1.50 15.83 -2.92
N SER A 71 0.46 16.17 -3.71
CA SER A 71 0.17 17.44 -4.44
C SER A 71 1.12 17.85 -5.60
N ALA A 72 0.74 18.62 -6.65
CA ALA A 72 -0.51 19.32 -7.02
C ALA A 72 -1.01 19.02 -8.46
N ALA A 73 -0.45 18.01 -9.11
CA ALA A 73 -1.00 17.39 -10.32
C ALA A 73 -0.75 15.89 -10.12
N GLU A 74 -1.79 15.12 -9.82
CA GLU A 74 -1.69 13.72 -9.42
C GLU A 74 -0.89 12.91 -10.43
N SER A 75 0.41 12.74 -10.19
CA SER A 75 1.24 11.81 -10.96
C SER A 75 1.09 10.42 -10.34
N ALA A 76 -0.15 9.93 -10.35
CA ALA A 76 -0.44 8.52 -10.14
C ALA A 76 0.08 7.76 -11.37
N ARG A 77 0.99 6.82 -11.17
CA ARG A 77 1.58 6.04 -12.26
C ARG A 77 1.50 4.56 -11.97
N VAL A 78 1.05 3.83 -12.99
CA VAL A 78 1.17 2.38 -13.10
C VAL A 78 2.19 2.13 -14.21
N GLN A 79 3.34 1.57 -13.86
CA GLN A 79 4.40 1.25 -14.80
C GLN A 79 4.56 -0.28 -14.87
N PRO A 80 4.64 -0.86 -16.08
CA PRO A 80 4.93 -2.29 -16.26
C PRO A 80 6.37 -2.65 -15.88
#